data_AF-A0A8K0JYW3-F1
#
_entry.id   AF-A0A8K0JYW3-F1
#
_cell.length_a   1.000
_cell.length_b   1.000
_cell.length_c   1.000
_cell.angle_alpha   90.00
_cell.angle_beta   90.00
_cell.angle_gamma   90.00
#
_symmetry.space_group_name_H-M   'P 1'
#
loop_
_entity.id
_entity.type
_entity.pdbx_description
1 polymer ?
#
loop_
_entity_poly.entity_id
_entity_poly.type
_entity_poly.pdbx_seq_one_letter_code
_entity_poly.pdbx_strand_id
1 'polypeptide(L)'
;MLRRHDIILSVMTVMVKEPFLDWLINFRMDHGIGKSTELVGSCNWNPKEIIRIAQRKFIGGVNPARITMELLDVRINDDALLKERIKDVVRGDLNHNIRTVLGYEGLSCEQQVSCLIDMATDYHILGKALINWEPKL
;
A
#
# COMPACT_ATOMS: atom_id res chain seq x y z
N MET A 1 17.36 7.66 24.01
CA MET A 1 16.29 6.67 24.25
C MET A 1 15.63 6.39 22.90
N LEU A 2 15.75 5.19 22.34
CA LEU A 2 15.12 4.84 21.05
C LEU A 2 13.60 4.90 21.21
N ARG A 3 12.90 5.56 20.28
CA ARG A 3 11.43 5.60 20.29
C ARG A 3 10.91 4.24 19.81
N ARG A 4 9.73 3.81 20.26
CA ARG A 4 9.20 2.46 19.96
C ARG A 4 9.10 2.16 18.45
N HIS A 5 8.81 3.17 17.62
CA HIS A 5 8.77 3.02 16.17
C HIS A 5 10.15 2.76 15.55
N ASP A 6 11.24 3.23 16.17
CA ASP A 6 12.59 3.00 15.67
C ASP A 6 12.92 1.50 15.69
N ILE A 7 12.47 0.77 16.73
CA ILE A 7 12.64 -0.68 16.84
C ILE A 7 11.90 -1.40 15.71
N ILE A 8 10.63 -1.03 15.46
CA ILE A 8 9.82 -1.64 14.40
C ILE A 8 10.47 -1.38 13.04
N LEU A 9 10.92 -0.15 12.78
CA LEU A 9 11.58 0.22 11.53
C LEU A 9 12.91 -0.52 11.34
N SER A 10 13.69 -0.73 12.40
CA SER A 10 14.91 -1.54 12.34
C SER A 10 14.62 -2.98 11.98
N VAL A 11 13.62 -3.61 12.61
CA VAL A 11 13.21 -4.98 12.29
C VAL A 11 12.72 -5.07 10.85
N MET A 12 11.85 -4.15 10.42
CA MET A 12 11.38 -4.10 9.03
C MET A 12 12.54 -3.93 8.03
N THR A 13 13.56 -3.14 8.37
CA THR A 13 14.73 -2.92 7.52
C THR A 13 15.55 -4.19 7.32
N VAL A 14 15.67 -5.02 8.35
CA VAL A 14 16.33 -6.34 8.25
C VAL A 14 15.49 -7.28 7.40
N MET A 15 14.19 -7.40 7.70
CA MET A 15 13.26 -8.29 6.98
C MET A 15 13.20 -7.97 5.49
N VAL A 16 12.99 -6.71 5.09
CA VAL A 16 12.82 -6.35 3.67
C VAL A 16 14.09 -6.58 2.83
N LYS A 17 15.26 -6.69 3.49
CA LYS A 17 16.54 -7.00 2.85
C LYS A 17 16.90 -8.49 2.92
N GLU A 18 16.08 -9.32 3.56
CA GLU A 18 16.40 -10.72 3.78
C GLU A 18 16.27 -11.52 2.47
N PRO A 19 17.34 -12.16 1.97
CA PRO A 19 17.37 -12.81 0.66
C PRO A 19 16.43 -14.03 0.56
N PHE A 20 15.94 -14.57 1.68
CA PHE A 20 14.96 -15.66 1.69
C PHE A 20 13.53 -15.19 1.33
N LEU A 21 13.25 -13.88 1.42
CA LEU A 21 11.97 -13.30 1.01
C LEU A 21 11.84 -13.13 -0.51
N ASP A 22 12.90 -13.39 -1.27
CA ASP A 22 12.84 -13.56 -2.72
C ASP A 22 12.21 -14.90 -3.11
N TRP A 23 11.20 -15.36 -2.35
CA TRP A 23 10.49 -16.62 -2.57
C TRP A 23 9.91 -16.71 -3.98
N LEU A 24 9.52 -15.59 -4.59
CA LEU A 24 9.01 -15.57 -5.96
C LEU A 24 10.13 -15.81 -6.98
N ILE A 25 11.34 -15.32 -6.72
CA ILE A 25 12.53 -15.57 -7.54
C ILE A 25 12.98 -17.02 -7.33
N ASN A 26 13.09 -17.46 -6.07
CA ASN A 26 13.48 -18.81 -5.69
C ASN A 26 12.48 -19.86 -6.22
N PHE A 27 11.18 -19.64 -6.06
CA PHE A 27 10.12 -20.51 -6.60
C PHE A 27 10.19 -20.63 -8.12
N ARG A 28 10.44 -19.52 -8.84
CA ARG A 28 10.55 -19.52 -10.30
C ARG A 28 11.83 -20.21 -10.79
N MET A 29 12.93 -20.06 -10.04
CA MET A 29 14.18 -20.80 -10.29
C MET A 29 13.97 -22.30 -10.06
N ASP A 30 13.32 -22.70 -8.96
CA ASP A 30 13.03 -24.10 -8.63
C ASP A 30 12.07 -24.78 -9.61
N HIS A 31 11.14 -24.02 -10.21
CA HIS A 31 10.16 -24.54 -11.17
C HIS A 31 10.54 -24.31 -12.65
N GLY A 32 11.76 -23.83 -12.93
CA GLY A 32 12.25 -23.66 -14.31
C GLY A 32 11.48 -22.64 -15.15
N ILE A 33 10.71 -21.73 -14.52
CA ILE A 33 9.88 -20.70 -15.18
C ILE A 33 10.77 -19.49 -15.52
N GLY A 34 11.90 -19.74 -16.16
CA GLY A 34 12.94 -18.76 -16.46
C GLY A 34 13.27 -18.72 -17.94
N LYS A 35 12.48 -17.99 -18.73
CA LYS A 35 12.87 -17.35 -20.02
C LYS A 35 11.77 -16.54 -20.73
N SER A 36 10.70 -16.13 -20.06
CA SER A 36 9.76 -15.15 -20.60
C SER A 36 10.19 -13.75 -20.17
N THR A 37 11.01 -13.10 -20.99
CA THR A 37 11.54 -11.74 -20.78
C THR A 37 10.44 -10.66 -20.63
N GLU A 38 9.19 -11.00 -20.91
CA GLU A 38 8.04 -10.07 -20.91
C GLU A 38 7.39 -9.89 -19.53
N LEU A 39 7.58 -10.81 -18.58
CA LEU A 39 7.00 -10.71 -17.22
C LEU A 39 7.99 -10.19 -16.17
N VAL A 40 9.25 -9.97 -16.56
CA VAL A 40 10.33 -9.47 -15.69
C VAL A 40 10.13 -7.98 -15.34
N GLY A 41 9.24 -7.28 -16.05
CA GLY A 41 9.05 -5.83 -15.94
C GLY A 41 8.21 -5.29 -14.78
N SER A 42 7.63 -6.12 -13.89
CA SER A 42 6.61 -5.61 -12.94
C SER A 42 6.85 -5.88 -11.45
N CYS A 43 7.89 -6.63 -11.06
CA CYS A 43 8.23 -6.68 -9.64
C CYS A 43 9.05 -5.45 -9.26
N ASN A 44 8.39 -4.30 -9.09
CA ASN A 44 9.00 -3.06 -8.59
C ASN A 44 9.29 -3.16 -7.08
N TRP A 45 10.01 -4.21 -6.68
CA TRP A 45 10.42 -4.45 -5.31
C TRP A 45 11.59 -3.52 -4.98
N ASN A 46 11.30 -2.45 -4.24
CA ASN A 46 12.30 -1.49 -3.80
C ASN A 46 12.30 -1.41 -2.27
N PRO A 47 13.27 -2.07 -1.60
CA PRO A 47 13.42 -2.04 -0.15
C PRO A 47 13.42 -0.64 0.46
N LYS A 48 14.10 0.31 -0.18
CA LYS A 48 14.18 1.69 0.31
C LYS A 48 12.80 2.35 0.32
N GLU A 49 12.02 2.11 -0.74
CA GLU A 49 10.67 2.67 -0.86
C GLU A 49 9.70 2.05 0.16
N ILE A 50 9.79 0.74 0.39
CA ILE A 50 8.97 0.05 1.40
C ILE A 50 9.23 0.63 2.79
N ILE A 51 10.50 0.83 3.16
CA ILE A 51 10.88 1.44 4.45
C ILE A 51 10.45 2.91 4.52
N ARG A 52 10.59 3.69 3.44
CA ARG A 52 10.11 5.08 3.38
C ARG A 52 8.60 5.16 3.64
N ILE A 53 7.81 4.28 3.02
CA ILE A 53 6.36 4.22 3.21
C ILE A 53 6.03 3.80 4.64
N ALA A 54 6.74 2.81 5.20
CA ALA A 54 6.55 2.40 6.59
C ALA A 54 6.80 3.56 7.57
N GLN A 55 7.89 4.31 7.39
CA GLN A 55 8.18 5.51 8.19
C GLN A 55 7.04 6.53 8.15
N ARG A 56 6.48 6.79 6.96
CA ARG A 56 5.35 7.71 6.79
C ARG A 56 4.08 7.22 7.48
N LYS A 57 3.81 5.90 7.44
CA LYS A 57 2.69 5.29 8.18
C LYS A 57 2.81 5.50 9.70
N PHE A 58 4.02 5.39 10.26
CA PHE A 58 4.22 5.44 11.71
C PHE A 58 4.45 6.84 12.30
N ILE A 59 5.11 7.74 11.56
CA ILE A 59 5.65 8.99 12.12
C ILE A 59 4.98 10.23 11.51
N GLY A 60 4.44 10.14 10.30
CA GLY A 60 4.09 11.33 9.53
C GLY A 60 2.68 11.88 9.75
N GLY A 61 1.81 11.22 10.53
CA GLY A 61 0.40 11.61 10.60
C GLY A 61 -0.25 11.61 9.21
N VAL A 62 0.26 10.78 8.29
CA VAL A 62 -0.16 10.78 6.89
C VAL A 62 -1.48 10.03 6.77
N ASN A 63 -2.38 10.58 5.96
CA ASN A 63 -3.64 9.93 5.64
C ASN A 63 -3.42 8.61 4.87
N PRO A 64 -4.05 7.51 5.29
CA PRO A 64 -3.96 6.22 4.59
C PRO A 64 -4.32 6.28 3.10
N ALA A 65 -5.29 7.10 2.71
CA ALA A 65 -5.69 7.29 1.31
C ALA A 65 -4.55 7.89 0.48
N ARG A 66 -3.78 8.84 1.05
CA ARG A 66 -2.62 9.45 0.38
C ARG A 66 -1.55 8.40 0.09
N ILE A 67 -1.21 7.58 1.08
CA ILE A 67 -0.21 6.52 0.93
C ILE A 67 -0.65 5.50 -0.14
N THR A 68 -1.91 5.10 -0.13
CA THR A 68 -2.45 4.16 -1.12
C THR A 68 -2.42 4.74 -2.53
N MET A 69 -2.81 6.01 -2.72
CA MET A 69 -2.73 6.66 -4.04
C MET A 69 -1.30 6.76 -4.57
N GLU A 70 -0.32 7.07 -3.72
CA GLU A 70 1.10 7.08 -4.11
C GLU A 70 1.59 5.67 -4.47
N LEU A 71 1.14 4.64 -3.75
CA LEU A 71 1.45 3.26 -4.10
C LEU A 71 0.90 2.85 -5.47
N LEU A 72 -0.29 3.34 -5.84
CA LEU A 72 -0.87 3.11 -7.17
C LEU A 72 -0.03 3.76 -8.26
N ASP A 73 0.56 4.93 -8.02
CA ASP A 73 1.47 5.58 -8.97
C ASP A 73 2.74 4.79 -9.26
N VAL A 74 3.21 4.04 -8.27
CA VAL A 74 4.44 3.25 -8.38
C VAL A 74 4.19 1.86 -8.97
N ARG A 75 2.96 1.35 -8.83
CA ARG A 75 2.61 -0.06 -9.13
C ARG A 75 1.75 -0.26 -10.37
N ILE A 76 1.06 0.78 -10.86
CA ILE A 76 0.24 0.72 -12.08
C ILE A 76 0.88 1.62 -13.12
N ASN A 77 1.56 1.01 -14.09
CA ASN A 77 2.30 1.73 -15.14
C ASN A 77 1.51 1.92 -16.43
N ASP A 78 0.63 0.98 -16.78
CA ASP A 78 0.20 0.83 -18.19
C ASP A 78 -1.17 1.46 -18.51
N ASP A 79 -1.95 1.89 -17.51
CA ASP A 79 -3.26 2.52 -17.73
C ASP A 79 -3.49 3.73 -16.79
N ALA A 80 -3.25 4.93 -17.32
CA ALA A 80 -3.43 6.18 -16.60
C ALA A 80 -4.89 6.46 -16.24
N LEU A 81 -5.84 6.11 -17.12
CA LEU A 81 -7.26 6.36 -16.89
C LEU A 81 -7.80 5.45 -15.79
N LEU A 82 -7.46 4.16 -15.85
CA LEU A 82 -7.80 3.21 -14.80
C LEU A 82 -7.17 3.62 -13.48
N LYS A 83 -5.89 4.02 -13.48
CA LYS A 83 -5.20 4.48 -12.28
C LYS A 83 -5.90 5.68 -11.64
N GLU A 84 -6.25 6.72 -12.39
CA GLU A 84 -6.97 7.87 -11.84
C GLU A 84 -8.35 7.48 -11.33
N ARG A 85 -9.09 6.62 -12.04
CA ARG A 85 -10.37 6.10 -11.54
C ARG A 85 -10.22 5.34 -10.22
N ILE A 86 -9.17 4.53 -10.06
CA ILE A 86 -8.92 3.83 -8.78
C ILE A 86 -8.56 4.85 -7.69
N LYS A 87 -7.73 5.85 -8.00
CA LYS A 87 -7.39 6.91 -7.05
C LYS A 87 -8.61 7.71 -6.61
N ASP A 88 -9.57 7.97 -7.50
CA ASP A 88 -10.82 8.64 -7.15
C ASP A 88 -11.61 7.84 -6.10
N VAL A 89 -11.66 6.51 -6.25
CA VAL A 89 -12.27 5.62 -5.24
C VAL A 89 -11.51 5.70 -3.91
N VAL A 90 -10.18 5.60 -3.96
CA VAL A 90 -9.33 5.67 -2.76
C VAL A 90 -9.46 7.01 -2.05
N ARG A 91 -9.59 8.11 -2.81
CA ARG A 91 -9.74 9.47 -2.30
C ARG A 91 -11.00 9.64 -1.48
N GLY A 92 -12.11 9.02 -1.89
CA GLY A 92 -13.41 9.15 -1.25
C GLY A 92 -14.14 10.44 -1.61
N ASP A 93 -15.39 10.52 -1.17
CA ASP A 93 -16.27 11.67 -1.36
C ASP A 93 -16.24 12.61 -0.15
N LEU A 94 -16.15 13.92 -0.39
CA LEU A 94 -16.04 14.92 0.68
C LEU A 94 -17.27 14.97 1.60
N ASN A 95 -18.45 14.56 1.13
CA ASN A 95 -19.69 14.59 1.90
C ASN A 95 -19.91 13.30 2.70
N HIS A 96 -19.20 12.22 2.37
CA HIS A 96 -19.46 10.90 2.93
C HIS A 96 -18.27 10.28 3.66
N ASN A 97 -17.05 10.56 3.22
CA ASN A 97 -15.86 9.88 3.70
C ASN A 97 -14.98 10.79 4.54
N ILE A 98 -14.78 10.41 5.80
CA ILE A 98 -13.95 11.17 6.75
C ILE A 98 -12.49 11.27 6.28
N ARG A 99 -12.00 10.28 5.51
CA ARG A 99 -10.66 10.31 4.93
C ARG A 99 -10.45 11.45 3.93
N THR A 100 -11.50 11.97 3.32
CA THR A 100 -11.41 13.12 2.41
C THR A 100 -11.48 14.43 3.20
N VAL A 101 -12.31 14.48 4.23
CA VAL A 101 -12.55 15.68 5.06
C VAL A 101 -11.32 16.08 5.87
N LEU A 102 -10.60 15.11 6.44
CA LEU A 102 -9.49 15.36 7.37
C LEU A 102 -8.19 15.85 6.71
N GLY A 103 -8.11 15.88 5.38
CA GLY A 103 -6.87 16.21 4.66
C GLY A 103 -5.82 15.10 4.70
N TYR A 104 -4.64 15.34 4.12
CA TYR A 104 -3.66 14.26 3.85
C TYR A 104 -2.48 14.15 4.81
N GLU A 105 -2.22 15.15 5.63
CA GLU A 105 -1.01 15.25 6.47
C GLU A 105 -1.38 15.80 7.85
N GLY A 106 -0.54 15.56 8.86
CA GLY A 106 -0.72 16.12 10.20
C GLY A 106 -1.87 15.52 11.02
N LEU A 107 -2.33 14.32 10.67
CA LEU A 107 -3.37 13.61 11.40
C LEU A 107 -2.86 13.10 12.76
N SER A 108 -3.72 13.18 13.76
CA SER A 108 -3.58 12.41 15.02
C SER A 108 -3.75 10.91 14.78
N CYS A 109 -3.34 10.09 15.77
CA CYS A 109 -3.54 8.64 15.72
C CYS A 109 -5.02 8.27 15.54
N GLU A 110 -5.91 8.95 16.27
CA GLU A 110 -7.36 8.71 16.25
C GLU A 110 -7.95 9.07 14.88
N GLN A 111 -7.49 10.16 14.27
CA GLN A 111 -7.86 10.56 12.91
C GLN A 111 -7.35 9.55 11.87
N GLN A 112 -6.09 9.09 11.99
CA GLN A 112 -5.56 8.05 11.11
C GLN A 112 -6.37 6.76 11.20
N VAL A 113 -6.72 6.32 12.41
CA VAL A 113 -7.56 5.14 12.65
C VAL A 113 -8.95 5.34 12.06
N SER A 114 -9.54 6.53 12.20
CA SER A 114 -10.84 6.85 11.60
C SER A 114 -10.80 6.74 10.07
N CYS A 115 -9.75 7.26 9.43
CA CYS A 115 -9.53 7.11 7.98
C CYS A 115 -9.33 5.64 7.58
N LEU A 116 -8.61 4.85 8.39
CA LEU A 116 -8.40 3.42 8.11
C LEU A 116 -9.72 2.64 8.16
N ILE A 117 -10.55 2.89 9.17
CA ILE A 117 -11.87 2.24 9.31
C ILE A 117 -12.75 2.64 8.13
N ASP A 118 -12.87 3.94 7.84
CA ASP A 118 -13.64 4.44 6.69
C ASP A 118 -13.22 3.78 5.38
N MET A 119 -11.91 3.66 5.09
CA MET A 119 -11.41 2.95 3.91
C MET A 119 -11.74 1.45 3.91
N ALA A 120 -11.62 0.78 5.07
CA ALA A 120 -11.85 -0.66 5.19
C ALA A 120 -13.33 -1.03 5.05
N THR A 121 -14.24 -0.11 5.37
CA THR A 121 -15.69 -0.33 5.33
C THR A 121 -16.41 0.37 4.18
N ASP A 122 -15.68 1.05 3.29
CA ASP A 122 -16.29 1.77 2.17
C ASP A 122 -16.84 0.80 1.12
N TYR A 123 -18.16 0.83 0.89
CA TYR A 123 -18.82 0.03 -0.15
C TYR A 123 -18.29 0.26 -1.56
N HIS A 124 -17.78 1.46 -1.86
CA HIS A 124 -17.15 1.77 -3.14
C HIS A 124 -15.85 0.95 -3.31
N ILE A 125 -15.05 0.83 -2.25
CA ILE A 125 -13.82 0.03 -2.24
C ILE A 125 -14.17 -1.46 -2.25
N LEU A 126 -15.03 -1.90 -1.33
CA LEU A 126 -15.42 -3.30 -1.18
C LEU A 126 -16.10 -3.85 -2.44
N GLY A 127 -16.93 -3.05 -3.11
CA GLY A 127 -17.59 -3.44 -4.36
C GLY A 127 -16.65 -3.61 -5.56
N LYS A 128 -15.38 -3.20 -5.43
CA LYS A 128 -14.34 -3.31 -6.47
C LYS A 128 -13.19 -4.25 -6.08
N ALA A 129 -13.28 -4.91 -4.92
CA ALA A 129 -12.33 -5.92 -4.53
C ALA A 129 -12.42 -7.16 -5.44
N LEU A 130 -11.37 -7.99 -5.43
CA LEU A 130 -11.37 -9.26 -6.15
C LEU A 130 -12.55 -10.13 -5.69
N ILE A 131 -13.20 -10.82 -6.63
CA ILE A 131 -14.42 -11.61 -6.36
C ILE A 131 -14.21 -12.62 -5.21
N ASN A 132 -13.04 -13.26 -5.18
CA ASN A 132 -12.69 -14.28 -4.18
C ASN A 132 -12.08 -13.70 -2.89
N TRP A 133 -12.03 -12.38 -2.74
CA TRP A 133 -11.68 -11.74 -1.47
C TRP A 133 -12.85 -11.75 -0.47
N GLU A 134 -14.06 -12.06 -0.94
CA GLU A 134 -15.26 -12.20 -0.11
C GLU A 134 -15.56 -11.01 0.83
N PRO A 135 -15.56 -9.76 0.32
CA PRO A 135 -15.75 -8.56 1.16
C PRO A 135 -17.15 -8.42 1.79
N LYS A 136 -18.06 -9.38 1.53
CA LYS A 136 -19.47 -9.35 1.95
C LYS A 136 -19.79 -10.41 3.02
N LEU A 137 -18.81 -11.19 3.46
CA LEU A 137 -18.94 -12.27 4.45
C LEU A 137 -18.49 -11.83 5.84
#